data_AF-A0A3R8M625-F1
#
_entry.id   AF-A0A3R8M625-F1
#
_cell.length_a   1.000
_cell.length_b   1.000
_cell.length_c   1.000
_cell.angle_alpha   90.00
_cell.angle_beta   90.00
_cell.angle_gamma   90.00
#
_symmetry.space_group_name_H-M   'P 1'
#
loop_
_entity.id
_entity.type
_entity.pdbx_description
1 polymer ?
#
loop_
_entity_poly.entity_id
_entity_poly.type
_entity_poly.pdbx_seq_one_letter_code
_entity_poly.pdbx_strand_id
1 'polypeptide(L)'
;MSRQPNTDSDQRHFTHGSAASTADAASEGKVRPEDRHIDAPHAREAKRPLADNEKHDQLADKVAKSESRQEALLDEGLEESFPGSDPVSVKRIT
;
A
#
# COMPACT_ATOMS: atom_id res chain seq x y z
N MET A 1 10.33 39.99 43.67
CA MET A 1 9.69 38.81 43.06
C MET A 1 8.67 39.28 42.02
N SER A 2 8.74 38.76 40.78
CA SER A 2 7.63 38.49 39.81
C SER A 2 8.26 38.53 38.39
N ARG A 3 8.60 37.43 37.69
CA ARG A 3 7.73 36.48 36.94
C ARG A 3 6.41 37.13 36.54
N GLN A 4 5.96 37.21 35.29
CA GLN A 4 6.24 36.56 33.98
C GLN A 4 5.30 37.33 32.97
N PRO A 5 4.87 36.84 31.79
CA PRO A 5 5.54 36.16 30.67
C PRO A 5 5.09 36.66 29.26
N ASN A 6 5.67 36.04 28.23
CA ASN A 6 5.08 35.63 26.94
C ASN A 6 4.67 36.65 25.86
N THR A 7 5.57 36.73 24.87
CA THR A 7 5.33 36.44 23.44
C THR A 7 3.89 36.54 22.97
N ASP A 8 3.58 37.67 22.38
CA ASP A 8 2.36 37.92 21.63
C ASP A 8 2.41 37.13 20.31
N SER A 9 2.02 35.87 20.36
CA SER A 9 1.84 34.98 19.22
C SER A 9 0.60 35.32 18.38
N ASP A 10 -0.13 36.37 18.76
CA ASP A 10 -1.45 36.71 18.20
C ASP A 10 -1.38 37.58 16.93
N GLN A 11 -0.18 37.92 16.46
CA GLN A 11 0.02 38.66 15.20
C GLN A 11 0.55 37.82 14.02
N ARG A 12 0.51 36.48 14.10
CA ARG A 12 0.76 35.65 12.92
C ARG A 12 -0.53 35.06 12.38
N HIS A 13 -1.20 35.83 11.53
CA HIS A 13 -2.24 35.32 10.65
C HIS A 13 -1.63 34.36 9.64
N PHE A 14 -1.53 33.08 9.99
CA PHE A 14 -1.37 32.04 8.99
C PHE A 14 -2.71 31.89 8.28
N THR A 15 -2.76 32.27 7.01
CA THR A 15 -3.91 32.01 6.12
C THR A 15 -3.92 30.52 5.74
N HIS A 16 -4.21 29.65 6.70
CA HIS A 16 -4.58 28.26 6.44
C HIS A 16 -6.07 28.21 6.10
N GLY A 17 -6.44 28.50 4.85
CA GLY A 17 -7.88 28.41 4.55
C GLY A 17 -8.37 28.67 3.14
N SER A 18 -7.53 29.08 2.19
CA SER A 18 -7.99 29.38 0.82
C SER A 18 -7.72 28.26 -0.20
N ALA A 19 -6.94 27.24 0.14
CA ALA A 19 -6.64 26.14 -0.79
C ALA A 19 -7.70 25.02 -0.79
N ALA A 20 -8.52 24.90 0.25
CA ALA A 20 -9.55 23.85 0.33
C ALA A 20 -10.79 24.21 -0.52
N SER A 21 -11.17 25.50 -0.57
CA SER A 21 -12.38 25.95 -1.25
C SER A 21 -12.27 25.94 -2.79
N THR A 22 -11.06 25.87 -3.34
CA THR A 22 -10.82 25.74 -4.79
C THR A 22 -10.66 24.29 -5.23
N ALA A 23 -10.59 23.32 -4.30
CA ALA A 23 -10.43 21.91 -4.64
C ALA A 23 -11.70 21.33 -5.29
N ASP A 24 -12.88 21.70 -4.80
CA ASP A 24 -14.17 21.30 -5.40
C ASP A 24 -14.46 21.99 -6.74
N ALA A 25 -13.82 23.15 -7.00
CA ALA A 25 -13.94 23.86 -8.26
C ALA A 25 -13.02 23.32 -9.37
N ALA A 26 -12.04 22.47 -9.02
CA ALA A 26 -11.16 21.83 -10.00
C ALA A 26 -11.77 20.55 -10.61
N SER A 27 -12.90 20.08 -10.09
CA SER A 27 -13.58 18.85 -10.50
C SER A 27 -14.99 19.14 -11.06
N GLU A 28 -15.13 20.14 -11.94
CA GLU A 28 -16.39 20.48 -12.62
C GLU A 28 -16.91 19.41 -13.61
N GLY A 29 -16.31 18.22 -13.63
CA GLY A 29 -16.77 17.10 -14.46
C GLY A 29 -17.88 16.31 -13.78
N LYS A 30 -19.13 16.45 -14.25
CA LYS A 30 -20.20 15.50 -13.89
C LYS A 30 -19.77 14.10 -14.33
N VAL A 31 -19.69 13.15 -13.39
CA VAL A 31 -19.38 11.74 -13.69
C VAL A 31 -20.36 11.23 -14.74
N ARG A 32 -19.85 10.90 -15.91
CA ARG A 32 -20.65 10.42 -17.03
C ARG A 32 -20.98 8.94 -16.81
N PRO A 33 -22.10 8.44 -17.36
CA PRO A 33 -22.43 7.02 -17.27
C PRO A 33 -21.30 6.12 -17.79
N GLU A 34 -20.63 6.52 -18.88
CA GLU A 34 -19.47 5.81 -19.42
C GLU A 34 -18.26 5.73 -18.46
N ASP A 35 -18.10 6.67 -17.52
CA ASP A 35 -16.98 6.63 -16.56
C ASP A 35 -17.16 5.51 -15.51
N ARG A 36 -18.36 4.93 -15.42
CA ARG A 36 -18.70 3.81 -14.51
C ARG A 36 -18.85 2.47 -15.23
N HIS A 37 -18.83 2.48 -16.56
CA HIS A 37 -19.07 1.28 -17.37
C HIS A 37 -17.74 0.65 -17.78
N ILE A 38 -17.23 -0.23 -16.93
CA ILE A 38 -16.01 -0.99 -17.20
C ILE A 38 -16.43 -2.35 -17.76
N ASP A 39 -16.48 -2.46 -19.08
CA ASP A 39 -16.68 -3.73 -19.79
C ASP A 39 -15.32 -4.42 -19.99
N ALA A 40 -14.75 -4.88 -18.88
CA ALA A 40 -13.51 -5.63 -18.84
C ALA A 40 -13.67 -6.81 -17.89
N PRO A 41 -12.97 -7.94 -18.13
CA PRO A 41 -12.97 -9.05 -17.19
C PRO A 41 -12.45 -8.59 -15.82
N HIS A 42 -13.01 -9.17 -14.76
CA HIS A 42 -12.66 -8.88 -13.36
C HIS A 42 -11.19 -9.18 -13.02
N ALA A 43 -10.52 -9.98 -13.84
CA ALA A 43 -9.11 -10.32 -13.71
C ALA A 43 -8.46 -10.41 -15.09
N ARG A 44 -7.14 -10.19 -15.14
CA ARG A 44 -6.35 -10.43 -16.35
C ARG A 44 -6.16 -11.92 -16.56
N GLU A 45 -6.19 -12.35 -17.81
CA GLU A 45 -5.85 -13.73 -18.17
C GLU A 45 -4.37 -14.02 -17.89
N ALA A 46 -4.09 -15.19 -17.34
CA ALA A 46 -2.71 -15.64 -17.13
C ALA A 46 -2.06 -15.96 -18.47
N LYS A 47 -0.80 -15.54 -18.68
CA LYS A 47 -0.04 -15.85 -19.90
C LYS A 47 0.03 -17.35 -20.17
N ARG A 48 0.14 -18.14 -19.11
CA ARG A 48 0.04 -19.60 -19.13
C ARG A 48 -1.10 -20.01 -18.20
N PRO A 49 -2.18 -20.63 -18.72
CA PRO A 49 -3.18 -21.25 -17.86
C PRO A 49 -2.56 -22.45 -17.13
N LEU A 50 -2.89 -22.59 -15.84
CA LEU A 50 -2.54 -23.74 -15.01
C LEU A 50 -3.42 -24.93 -15.40
N ALA A 51 -2.92 -26.16 -15.26
CA ALA A 51 -3.78 -27.34 -15.38
C ALA A 51 -4.83 -27.38 -14.24
N ASP A 52 -5.93 -28.12 -14.43
CA ASP A 52 -7.08 -28.14 -13.50
C ASP A 52 -6.71 -28.40 -12.03
N ASN A 53 -5.64 -29.17 -11.77
CA ASN A 53 -5.15 -29.51 -10.43
C ASN A 53 -3.81 -28.86 -10.07
N GLU A 54 -3.29 -27.96 -10.91
CA GLU A 54 -2.04 -27.26 -10.68
C GLU A 54 -2.31 -25.98 -9.86
N LYS A 55 -1.66 -25.85 -8.70
CA LYS A 55 -1.70 -24.62 -7.90
C LYS A 55 -0.61 -23.66 -8.37
N HIS A 56 -0.92 -22.37 -8.32
CA HIS A 56 0.10 -21.34 -8.54
C HIS A 56 1.14 -21.38 -7.41
N ASP A 57 2.42 -21.42 -7.78
CA ASP A 57 3.52 -21.29 -6.82
C ASP A 57 3.78 -19.81 -6.54
N GLN A 58 3.20 -19.30 -5.46
CA GLN A 58 3.31 -17.89 -5.05
C GLN A 58 4.78 -17.48 -4.79
N LEU A 59 5.64 -18.46 -4.47
CA LEU A 59 7.04 -18.19 -4.18
C LEU A 59 7.91 -18.11 -5.43
N ALA A 60 7.44 -18.52 -6.62
CA ALA A 60 8.29 -18.74 -7.79
C ALA A 60 9.16 -17.52 -8.14
N ASP A 61 8.57 -16.32 -8.11
CA ASP A 61 9.26 -15.07 -8.41
C ASP A 61 10.26 -14.66 -7.32
N LYS A 62 9.98 -14.99 -6.05
CA LYS A 62 10.88 -14.75 -4.92
C LYS A 62 12.06 -15.72 -4.95
N VAL A 63 11.80 -17.01 -5.19
CA VAL A 63 12.84 -18.04 -5.35
C VAL A 63 13.82 -17.72 -6.47
N ALA A 64 13.34 -17.16 -7.59
CA ALA A 64 14.22 -16.75 -8.69
C ALA A 64 15.21 -15.62 -8.31
N LYS A 65 14.96 -14.92 -7.20
CA LYS A 65 15.75 -13.76 -6.73
C LYS A 65 16.52 -14.03 -5.43
N SER A 66 16.18 -15.06 -4.68
CA SER A 66 16.85 -15.46 -3.43
C SER A 66 17.84 -16.60 -3.67
N GLU A 67 18.77 -16.83 -2.74
CA GLU A 67 19.78 -17.89 -2.91
C GLU A 67 19.18 -19.29 -2.69
N SER A 68 18.09 -19.37 -1.94
CA SER A 68 17.37 -20.61 -1.69
C SER A 68 15.87 -20.38 -1.48
N ARG A 69 15.08 -21.47 -1.58
CA ARG A 69 13.66 -21.44 -1.24
C ARG A 69 13.40 -21.11 0.24
N GLN A 70 14.35 -21.42 1.14
CA GLN A 70 14.23 -21.07 2.55
C GLN A 70 14.37 -19.58 2.77
N GLU A 71 15.30 -18.93 2.08
CA GLU A 71 15.45 -17.48 2.14
C GLU A 71 14.25 -16.78 1.54
N ALA A 72 13.75 -17.24 0.38
CA ALA A 72 12.53 -16.68 -0.21
C ALA A 72 11.32 -16.74 0.75
N LEU A 73 11.19 -17.82 1.53
CA LEU A 73 10.15 -17.95 2.56
C LEU A 73 10.38 -17.01 3.74
N LEU A 74 11.64 -16.84 4.18
CA LEU A 74 11.99 -15.92 5.26
C LEU A 74 11.73 -14.47 4.86
N ASP A 75 12.10 -14.10 3.64
CA ASP A 75 11.91 -12.77 3.08
C ASP A 75 10.42 -12.42 3.01
N GLU A 76 9.60 -13.31 2.44
CA GLU A 76 8.14 -13.13 2.38
C GLU A 76 7.52 -13.03 3.77
N GLY A 77 7.88 -13.95 4.68
CA GLY A 77 7.38 -13.91 6.04
C GLY A 77 7.77 -12.63 6.79
N LEU A 78 8.96 -12.07 6.52
CA LEU A 78 9.41 -10.82 7.12
C LEU A 78 8.64 -9.61 6.58
N GLU A 79 8.35 -9.60 5.28
CA GLU A 79 7.53 -8.56 4.62
C GLU A 79 6.08 -8.55 5.14
N GLU A 80 5.53 -9.71 5.49
CA GLU A 80 4.16 -9.86 6.02
C GLU A 80 4.08 -9.74 7.55
N SER A 81 5.22 -9.65 8.24
CA SER A 81 5.28 -9.54 9.70
C SER A 81 4.97 -8.14 10.20
N PHE A 82 4.45 -8.07 11.42
CA PHE A 82 4.08 -6.80 12.06
C PHE A 82 5.17 -6.32 13.05
N PRO A 83 5.32 -5.00 13.24
CA PRO A 83 6.22 -4.48 14.28
C PRO A 83 5.87 -5.04 15.66
N GLY A 84 6.85 -5.64 16.33
CA GLY A 84 6.69 -6.21 17.67
C GLY A 84 6.15 -7.65 17.72
N SER A 85 5.96 -8.32 16.57
CA SER A 85 5.73 -9.77 16.54
C SER A 85 7.00 -10.55 16.90
N ASP A 86 6.84 -11.82 17.29
CA ASP A 86 7.98 -12.74 17.39
C ASP A 86 8.71 -12.86 16.03
N PRO A 87 10.02 -13.15 16.01
CA PRO A 87 10.75 -13.36 14.76
C PRO A 87 10.16 -14.50 13.92
N VAL A 88 10.14 -14.31 12.60
CA VAL A 88 9.70 -15.33 11.64
C VAL A 88 10.61 -16.55 11.72
N SER A 89 10.01 -17.74 11.76
CA SER A 89 10.74 -19.00 11.61
C SER A 89 10.07 -19.88 10.56
N VAL A 90 10.83 -20.29 9.55
CA VAL A 90 10.36 -21.17 8.47
C VAL A 90 10.82 -22.60 8.73
N LYS A 91 9.93 -23.58 8.50
CA LYS A 91 10.28 -24.99 8.64
C LYS A 91 11.07 -25.46 7.43
N ARG A 92 12.26 -26.01 7.67
CA ARG A 92 12.99 -26.79 6.67
C ARG A 92 12.41 -28.19 6.58
N ILE A 93 11.61 -28.43 5.55
CA ILE A 93 11.07 -29.75 5.23
C ILE A 93 11.98 -30.33 4.14
N THR A 94 12.74 -31.37 4.49
CA THR A 94 13.61 -32.14 3.58
C THR A 94 12.93 -33.40 3.12
#